data_AF-G7UNR0-F1
#
_entry.id   AF-G7UNR0-F1
#
_cell.length_a   1.000
_cell.length_b   1.000
_cell.length_c   1.000
_cell.angle_alpha   90.00
_cell.angle_beta   90.00
_cell.angle_gamma   90.00
#
_symmetry.space_group_name_H-M   'P 1'
#
loop_
_entity.id
_entity.type
_entity.pdbx_description
1 polymer ?
#
loop_
_entity_poly.entity_id
_entity_poly.type
_entity_poly.pdbx_seq_one_letter_code
_entity_poly.pdbx_strand_id
1 'polypeptide(L)'
;MSVSLLALLLTACGQQSAESLADALTADPVRLKALRAQCAADRRAVGEDDCRAAADAFRRRFFSGHAGPDEYRTLAELPPIPASFDEPMGEDTP
;
A
#
# COMPACT_ATOMS: atom_id res chain seq x y z
N MET A 1 -14.02 28.39 -15.90
CA MET A 1 -12.72 27.95 -16.46
C MET A 1 -11.61 27.89 -15.40
N SER A 2 -11.38 28.89 -14.55
CA SER A 2 -10.31 28.83 -13.51
C SER A 2 -10.51 27.77 -12.41
N VAL A 3 -11.74 27.58 -11.92
CA VAL A 3 -11.99 26.63 -10.81
C VAL A 3 -11.72 25.18 -11.24
N SER A 4 -12.08 24.83 -12.49
CA SER A 4 -11.83 23.50 -13.06
C SER A 4 -10.34 23.21 -13.22
N LEU A 5 -9.53 24.20 -13.62
CA LEU A 5 -8.08 24.07 -13.72
C LEU A 5 -7.42 23.87 -12.35
N LEU A 6 -7.85 24.62 -11.35
CA LEU A 6 -7.35 24.47 -9.97
C LEU A 6 -7.61 23.07 -9.42
N ALA A 7 -8.84 22.55 -9.59
CA ALA A 7 -9.20 21.20 -9.15
C ALA A 7 -8.32 20.12 -9.79
N LEU A 8 -8.06 20.23 -11.10
CA LEU A 8 -7.18 19.29 -11.83
C LEU A 8 -5.72 19.33 -11.32
N LEU A 9 -5.20 20.52 -11.02
CA LEU A 9 -3.84 20.68 -10.47
C LEU A 9 -3.70 20.09 -9.07
N LEU A 10 -4.71 20.28 -8.21
CA LEU A 10 -4.75 19.69 -6.87
C LEU A 10 -4.75 18.16 -6.94
N THR A 11 -5.58 17.56 -7.81
CA THR A 11 -5.59 16.11 -8.01
C THR A 11 -4.26 15.60 -8.57
N ALA A 12 -3.65 16.31 -9.52
CA ALA A 12 -2.36 15.92 -10.08
C ALA A 12 -1.23 15.97 -9.04
N CYS A 13 -1.26 16.96 -8.14
CA CYS A 13 -0.27 17.06 -7.06
C CYS A 13 -0.38 15.90 -6.07
N GLY A 14 -1.61 15.50 -5.70
CA GLY A 14 -1.84 14.30 -4.88
C GLY A 14 -1.33 13.02 -5.54
N GLN A 15 -1.61 12.84 -6.84
CA GLN A 15 -1.07 11.72 -7.63
C GLN A 15 0.46 11.68 -7.60
N GLN A 16 1.11 12.82 -7.79
CA GLN A 16 2.57 12.93 -7.79
C GLN A 16 3.18 12.57 -6.44
N SER A 17 2.54 13.00 -5.34
CA SER A 17 2.97 12.63 -3.98
C SER A 17 2.86 11.13 -3.74
N ALA A 18 1.77 10.50 -4.17
CA ALA A 18 1.57 9.06 -4.05
C ALA A 18 2.59 8.24 -4.89
N GLU A 19 2.91 8.70 -6.10
CA GLU A 19 3.92 8.06 -6.95
C GLU A 19 5.33 8.19 -6.33
N SER A 20 5.67 9.39 -5.83
CA SER A 20 6.93 9.61 -5.11
C SER A 20 7.05 8.74 -3.85
N LEU A 21 5.95 8.53 -3.12
CA LEU A 21 5.92 7.62 -1.98
C LEU A 21 6.13 6.16 -2.43
N ALA A 22 5.49 5.72 -3.51
CA ALA A 22 5.66 4.37 -4.03
C ALA A 22 7.11 4.08 -4.47
N ASP A 23 7.78 5.05 -5.09
CA ASP A 23 9.19 4.93 -5.47
C ASP A 23 10.10 4.87 -4.23
N ALA A 24 9.87 5.73 -3.24
CA ALA A 24 10.62 5.69 -1.98
C ALA A 24 10.46 4.35 -1.23
N LEU A 25 9.24 3.81 -1.20
CA LEU A 25 8.96 2.51 -0.57
C LEU A 25 9.51 1.32 -1.37
N THR A 26 9.62 1.45 -2.70
CA THR A 26 10.27 0.43 -3.53
C THR A 26 11.73 0.26 -3.12
N ALA A 27 12.43 1.37 -2.81
CA ALA A 27 13.82 1.38 -2.38
C ALA A 27 14.05 0.92 -0.92
N ASP A 28 13.03 0.95 -0.05
CA ASP A 28 13.14 0.59 1.37
C ASP A 28 12.19 -0.56 1.77
N PRO A 29 12.68 -1.81 1.79
CA PRO A 29 11.86 -2.99 2.14
C PRO A 29 11.28 -2.95 3.54
N VAL A 30 12.05 -2.42 4.50
CA VAL A 30 11.69 -2.47 5.91
C VAL A 30 10.54 -1.51 6.16
N ARG A 31 10.66 -0.29 5.63
CA ARG A 31 9.59 0.71 5.70
C ARG A 31 8.33 0.26 4.95
N LEU A 32 8.50 -0.36 3.78
CA LEU A 32 7.39 -0.94 3.02
C LEU A 32 6.66 -2.03 3.80
N LYS A 33 7.38 -2.98 4.40
CA LYS A 33 6.79 -4.05 5.22
C LYS A 33 6.00 -3.48 6.41
N ALA A 34 6.60 -2.52 7.12
CA ALA A 34 5.94 -1.86 8.25
C ALA A 34 4.65 -1.14 7.84
N LEU A 35 4.68 -0.35 6.77
CA LEU A 35 3.50 0.39 6.30
C LEU A 35 2.40 -0.56 5.80
N ARG A 36 2.75 -1.65 5.11
CA ARG A 36 1.77 -2.67 4.71
C ARG A 36 1.10 -3.35 5.89
N ALA A 37 1.85 -3.62 6.97
CA ALA A 37 1.28 -4.18 8.20
C ALA A 37 0.28 -3.20 8.84
N GLN A 38 0.60 -1.90 8.87
CA GLN A 38 -0.31 -0.87 9.34
C GLN A 38 -1.58 -0.77 8.47
N CYS A 39 -1.43 -0.79 7.14
CA CYS A 39 -2.56 -0.77 6.21
C CYS A 39 -3.47 -2.00 6.29
N ALA A 40 -2.92 -3.15 6.69
CA ALA A 40 -3.70 -4.35 6.96
C ALA A 40 -4.47 -4.25 8.29
N ALA A 41 -3.91 -3.55 9.28
CA ALA A 41 -4.54 -3.34 10.58
C ALA A 41 -5.67 -2.29 10.52
N ASP A 42 -5.41 -1.11 9.93
CA ASP A 42 -6.42 -0.07 9.77
C ASP A 42 -6.06 0.86 8.60
N ARG A 43 -6.66 0.59 7.44
CA ARG A 43 -6.43 1.38 6.23
C ARG A 43 -6.93 2.82 6.34
N ARG A 44 -8.02 3.05 7.07
CA ARG A 44 -8.63 4.38 7.19
C ARG A 44 -7.79 5.28 8.09
N ALA A 45 -7.23 4.73 9.17
CA ALA A 45 -6.34 5.47 10.06
C ALA A 45 -5.00 5.81 9.39
N VAL A 46 -4.47 4.94 8.53
CA VAL A 46 -3.21 5.18 7.81
C VAL A 46 -3.41 6.13 6.63
N GLY A 47 -4.53 6.03 5.92
CA GLY A 47 -4.83 6.80 4.72
C GLY A 47 -4.85 5.92 3.48
N GLU A 48 -5.95 5.98 2.73
CA GLU A 48 -6.19 5.12 1.56
C GLU A 48 -5.13 5.30 0.45
N ASP A 49 -4.67 6.53 0.22
CA ASP A 49 -3.69 6.84 -0.83
C ASP A 49 -2.29 6.32 -0.46
N ASP A 50 -1.89 6.44 0.81
CA ASP A 50 -0.63 5.89 1.30
C ASP A 50 -0.64 4.36 1.23
N CYS A 51 -1.75 3.73 1.59
CA CYS A 51 -1.91 2.29 1.46
C CYS A 51 -1.95 1.82 0.00
N ARG A 52 -2.50 2.62 -0.92
CA ARG A 52 -2.43 2.38 -2.36
C ARG A 52 -1.01 2.48 -2.88
N ALA A 53 -0.24 3.49 -2.46
CA ALA A 53 1.16 3.64 -2.82
C ALA A 53 2.01 2.46 -2.30
N ALA A 54 1.77 2.01 -1.06
CA ALA A 54 2.42 0.83 -0.50
C ALA A 54 2.07 -0.47 -1.25
N ALA A 55 0.82 -0.61 -1.71
CA ALA A 55 0.42 -1.74 -2.54
C ALA A 55 1.13 -1.74 -3.90
N ASP A 56 1.27 -0.57 -4.52
CA ASP A 56 1.97 -0.42 -5.80
C ASP A 56 3.48 -0.69 -5.66
N ALA A 57 4.14 -0.11 -4.65
CA ALA A 57 5.55 -0.35 -4.37
C ALA A 57 5.88 -1.83 -4.20
N PHE A 58 5.05 -2.55 -3.43
CA PHE A 58 5.18 -3.99 -3.27
C PHE A 58 5.03 -4.76 -4.58
N ARG A 59 4.00 -4.41 -5.37
CA ARG A 59 3.77 -5.01 -6.69
C ARG A 59 4.97 -4.80 -7.62
N ARG A 60 5.53 -3.59 -7.67
CA ARG A 60 6.73 -3.27 -8.48
C ARG A 60 7.92 -4.13 -8.08
N ARG A 61 8.21 -4.24 -6.78
CA ARG A 61 9.31 -5.09 -6.26
C ARG A 61 9.12 -6.57 -6.52
N PHE A 62 7.89 -7.05 -6.36
CA PHE A 62 7.55 -8.44 -6.60
C PHE A 62 7.83 -8.81 -8.07
N PHE A 63 7.35 -8.00 -9.02
CA PHE A 63 7.59 -8.25 -10.44
C PHE A 63 9.03 -7.97 -10.90
N SER A 64 9.80 -7.16 -10.18
CA SER A 64 11.22 -6.94 -10.49
C SER A 64 12.16 -7.99 -9.90
N GLY A 65 11.62 -9.03 -9.22
CA GLY A 65 12.42 -10.06 -8.56
C GLY A 65 13.23 -9.57 -7.36
N HIS A 66 12.96 -8.35 -6.87
CA HIS A 66 13.59 -7.78 -5.67
C HIS A 66 12.86 -8.16 -4.36
N ALA A 67 11.77 -8.94 -4.47
CA ALA A 67 11.19 -9.64 -3.34
C ALA A 67 12.10 -10.83 -2.99
N GLY A 68 13.01 -10.60 -2.03
CA GLY A 68 14.02 -11.58 -1.65
C GLY A 68 13.43 -12.72 -0.79
N PRO A 69 14.09 -13.89 -0.74
CA PRO A 69 13.67 -15.04 0.09
C PRO A 69 13.65 -14.71 1.60
N ASP A 70 14.25 -13.60 1.99
CA ASP A 70 14.31 -13.10 3.35
C ASP A 70 13.17 -12.12 3.71
N GLU A 71 12.22 -11.88 2.81
CA GLU A 71 11.12 -10.95 3.07
C GLU A 71 10.09 -11.53 4.05
N TYR A 72 9.90 -12.85 4.03
CA TYR A 72 9.06 -13.61 4.95
C TYR A 72 9.87 -14.79 5.52
N ARG A 73 10.70 -14.50 6.52
CA ARG A 73 11.62 -15.52 7.08
C ARG A 73 10.92 -16.55 7.95
N THR A 74 9.74 -16.21 8.46
CA THR A 74 8.95 -17.09 9.34
C THR A 74 7.50 -17.18 8.88
N LEU A 75 6.85 -18.31 9.18
CA LEU A 75 5.43 -18.50 8.92
C LEU A 75 4.56 -17.42 9.58
N ALA A 76 4.99 -16.88 10.72
CA ALA A 76 4.30 -15.80 11.42
C ALA A 76 4.36 -14.44 10.69
N GLU A 77 5.29 -14.28 9.75
CA GLU A 77 5.41 -13.06 8.95
C GLU A 77 4.55 -13.10 7.67
N LEU A 78 4.06 -14.27 7.29
CA LEU A 78 3.17 -14.40 6.13
C LEU A 78 1.81 -13.79 6.46
N PRO A 79 1.20 -13.01 5.54
CA PRO A 79 -0.17 -12.57 5.72
C PRO A 79 -1.10 -13.80 5.80
N PRO A 80 -2.13 -13.77 6.66
CA PRO A 80 -3.07 -14.88 6.78
C PRO A 80 -3.76 -15.13 5.43
N ILE A 81 -3.89 -16.41 5.07
CA ILE A 81 -4.63 -16.80 3.86
C ILE A 81 -6.12 -16.80 4.23
N PRO A 82 -6.96 -15.97 3.58
CA PRO A 82 -8.38 -15.95 3.86
C PRO A 82 -9.06 -17.24 3.37
N ALA A 83 -10.14 -17.64 4.03
CA ALA A 83 -10.91 -18.82 3.65
C ALA A 83 -11.62 -18.64 2.29
N SER A 84 -11.98 -17.41 1.93
CA SER A 84 -12.50 -17.04 0.60
C SER A 84 -12.08 -15.62 0.21
N PHE A 85 -12.14 -15.30 -1.08
CA PHE A 85 -11.88 -13.93 -1.60
C PHE A 85 -13.15 -13.07 -1.68
N ASP A 86 -14.33 -13.65 -1.42
CA ASP A 86 -15.64 -13.00 -1.60
C ASP A 86 -16.17 -12.36 -0.30
N GLU A 87 -15.48 -12.50 0.82
CA GLU A 87 -15.93 -11.90 2.08
C GLU A 87 -15.75 -10.38 2.06
N PRO A 88 -16.80 -9.60 2.43
CA PRO A 88 -16.68 -8.16 2.51
C PRO A 88 -15.64 -7.78 3.56
N MET A 89 -14.66 -6.97 3.17
CA MET A 89 -13.65 -6.42 4.07
C MET A 89 -14.30 -5.48 5.09
N GLY A 90 -14.71 -6.03 6.23
CA GLY A 90 -15.18 -5.30 7.39
C GLY A 90 -16.44 -5.88 7.99
N GLU A 91 -16.28 -6.92 8.81
CA GLU A 91 -17.19 -7.15 9.93
C GLU A 91 -16.32 -7.36 11.17
N ASP A 92 -15.94 -6.24 11.81
CA ASP A 92 -15.49 -6.25 13.20
C ASP A 92 -16.62 -6.84 14.02
N THR A 93 -16.51 -8.13 14.34
CA THR A 93 -17.38 -8.76 15.32
C THR A 93 -16.92 -8.35 16.73
N PRO A 94 -17.86 -8.14 17.68
CA PRO A 94 -17.61 -7.40 18.92
C PRO A 94 -16.54 -7.99 19.84
#